data_AF-A0A2V5UN56-F1
#
_entry.id   AF-A0A2V5UN56-F1
#
_cell.length_a   1.000
_cell.length_b   1.000
_cell.length_c   1.000
_cell.angle_alpha   90.00
_cell.angle_beta   90.00
_cell.angle_gamma   90.00
#
_symmetry.space_group_name_H-M   'P 1'
#
loop_
_entity.id
_entity.type
_entity.pdbx_description
1 polymer ?
#
loop_
_entity_poly.entity_id
_entity_poly.type
_entity_poly.pdbx_seq_one_letter_code
_entity_poly.pdbx_strand_id
1 'polypeptide(L)'
;MTPLPIDASLVRGWAAEFNRKHRHAATEASLRRLRFALVIAFGVLVFLAGRAFAETDADAPNGKPDAVIDLATKEGVDLVKGQWRYSDTKIIQVDFKAAGLDKQPTGKPIMTYDFTPHAGSADFDDSKWEKIDPTTLDARRSTGRLCFNWYRINVTIPSGANDVELAGATAVFETSIDDYAEIWVDGEMSRALGQSGGSVVKGWNAPNRLIINRPALKSADQLHLHA
;
A
#
# COMPACT_ATOMS: atom_id res chain seq x y z
N MET A 1 89.57 23.52 -20.45
CA MET A 1 88.20 24.03 -20.23
C MET A 1 87.74 23.48 -18.89
N THR A 2 87.86 24.27 -17.82
CA THR A 2 87.41 23.85 -16.47
C THR A 2 85.89 24.01 -16.38
N PRO A 3 85.13 22.96 -16.03
CA PRO A 3 83.69 23.09 -15.85
C PRO A 3 83.38 23.90 -14.59
N LEU A 4 82.44 24.84 -14.70
CA LEU A 4 81.95 25.63 -13.56
C LEU A 4 81.37 24.70 -12.48
N PRO A 5 81.64 24.95 -11.18
CA PRO A 5 81.08 24.13 -10.11
C PRO A 5 79.57 24.36 -10.02
N ILE A 6 78.81 23.27 -10.05
CA ILE A 6 77.36 23.31 -9.79
C ILE A 6 77.17 23.67 -8.31
N ASP A 7 76.45 24.76 -8.06
CA ASP A 7 76.15 25.21 -6.70
C ASP A 7 75.28 24.17 -5.98
N ALA A 8 75.86 23.57 -4.93
CA ALA A 8 75.21 22.57 -4.09
C ALA A 8 73.97 23.12 -3.35
N SER A 9 73.83 24.44 -3.23
CA SER A 9 72.63 25.09 -2.67
C SER A 9 71.44 24.95 -3.62
N LEU A 10 71.69 25.06 -4.92
CA LEU A 10 70.68 25.01 -5.97
C LEU A 10 70.14 23.59 -6.15
N VAL A 11 71.01 22.58 -6.07
CA VAL A 11 70.64 21.16 -6.10
C VAL A 11 69.81 20.78 -4.87
N ARG A 12 70.17 21.26 -3.68
CA ARG A 12 69.40 21.00 -2.44
C ARG A 12 68.05 21.69 -2.45
N GLY A 13 67.98 22.94 -2.93
CA GLY A 13 66.73 23.67 -3.10
C GLY A 13 65.77 22.95 -4.04
N TRP A 14 66.27 22.53 -5.21
CA TRP A 14 65.50 21.75 -6.17
C TRP A 14 65.01 20.42 -5.60
N ALA A 15 65.88 19.65 -4.93
CA ALA A 15 65.50 18.36 -4.35
C ALA A 15 64.44 18.50 -3.24
N ALA A 16 64.54 19.54 -2.41
CA ALA A 16 63.56 19.83 -1.37
C ALA A 16 62.20 20.23 -1.97
N GLU A 17 62.19 21.06 -3.00
CA GLU A 17 60.97 21.49 -3.69
C GLU A 17 60.33 20.34 -4.47
N PHE A 18 61.13 19.55 -5.19
CA PHE A 18 60.70 18.35 -5.91
C PHE A 18 60.05 17.34 -4.96
N ASN A 19 60.68 17.04 -3.83
CA ASN A 19 60.12 16.13 -2.81
C ASN A 19 58.83 16.68 -2.19
N ARG A 20 58.76 17.99 -1.95
CA ARG A 20 57.55 18.64 -1.43
C ARG A 20 56.39 18.52 -2.41
N LYS A 21 56.63 18.83 -3.70
CA LYS A 21 55.63 18.73 -4.78
C LYS A 21 55.12 17.29 -4.97
N HIS A 22 56.00 16.30 -4.90
CA HIS A 22 55.62 14.88 -5.00
C HIS A 22 54.78 14.40 -3.79
N ARG A 23 55.13 14.83 -2.58
CA ARG A 23 54.33 14.54 -1.37
C ARG A 23 52.95 15.18 -1.44
N HIS A 24 52.85 16.45 -1.84
CA HIS A 24 51.54 17.11 -2.01
C HIS A 24 50.70 16.44 -3.09
N ALA A 25 51.27 16.08 -4.24
CA ALA A 25 50.56 15.38 -5.31
C ALA A 25 49.99 14.01 -4.86
N ALA A 26 50.77 13.22 -4.11
CA ALA A 26 50.31 11.95 -3.56
C ALA A 26 49.18 12.13 -2.52
N THR A 27 49.29 13.15 -1.67
CA THR A 27 48.29 13.47 -0.64
C THR A 27 46.99 13.95 -1.28
N GLU A 28 47.06 14.81 -2.29
CA GLU A 28 45.90 15.28 -3.05
C GLU A 28 45.22 14.16 -3.84
N ALA A 29 45.98 13.26 -4.46
CA ALA A 29 45.43 12.09 -5.14
C ALA A 29 44.70 11.15 -4.17
N SER A 30 45.25 10.95 -2.97
CA SER A 30 44.63 10.16 -1.91
C SER A 30 43.33 10.82 -1.38
N LEU A 31 43.36 12.13 -1.13
CA LEU A 31 42.18 12.89 -0.71
C LEU A 31 41.09 12.92 -1.79
N ARG A 32 41.44 13.00 -3.08
CA ARG A 32 40.49 12.89 -4.19
C ARG A 32 39.83 11.51 -4.21
N ARG A 33 40.60 10.43 -4.07
CA ARG A 33 40.05 9.05 -3.99
C ARG A 33 39.12 8.88 -2.80
N LEU A 34 39.49 9.39 -1.63
CA LEU A 34 38.66 9.33 -0.42
C LEU A 34 37.35 10.12 -0.60
N ARG A 35 37.40 11.33 -1.17
CA ARG A 35 36.21 12.13 -1.47
C ARG A 35 35.28 11.43 -2.48
N PHE A 36 35.85 10.84 -3.54
CA PHE A 36 35.07 10.06 -4.50
C PHE A 36 34.42 8.84 -3.84
N ALA A 37 35.14 8.10 -2.99
CA ALA A 37 34.58 6.96 -2.26
C ALA A 37 33.45 7.38 -1.31
N LEU A 38 33.60 8.51 -0.61
CA LEU A 38 32.55 9.06 0.27
C LEU A 38 31.31 9.49 -0.51
N VAL A 39 31.47 10.12 -1.68
CA VAL A 39 30.34 10.51 -2.55
C VAL A 39 29.60 9.26 -3.06
N ILE A 40 30.33 8.21 -3.45
CA ILE A 40 29.72 6.95 -3.87
C ILE A 40 28.98 6.28 -2.70
N ALA A 41 29.62 6.18 -1.53
CA ALA A 41 29.00 5.59 -0.34
C ALA A 41 27.74 6.36 0.08
N PHE A 42 27.79 7.70 0.06
CA PHE A 42 26.62 8.54 0.33
C PHE A 42 25.53 8.36 -0.72
N GLY A 43 25.89 8.30 -2.02
CA GLY A 43 24.93 8.02 -3.10
C GLY A 43 24.25 6.66 -2.96
N VAL A 44 24.99 5.61 -2.57
CA VAL A 44 24.43 4.28 -2.28
C VAL A 44 23.49 4.33 -1.07
N LEU A 45 23.88 5.01 0.01
CA LEU A 45 23.03 5.20 1.19
C LEU A 45 21.73 5.94 0.86
N VAL A 46 21.79 7.01 0.07
CA VAL A 46 20.60 7.76 -0.38
C VAL A 46 19.72 6.89 -1.30
N PHE A 47 20.33 6.10 -2.20
CA PHE A 47 19.58 5.18 -3.07
C PHE A 47 18.87 4.08 -2.28
N LEU A 48 19.54 3.48 -1.28
CA LEU A 48 18.96 2.47 -0.40
C LEU A 48 17.87 3.06 0.50
N ALA A 49 18.09 4.24 1.07
CA ALA A 49 17.06 4.95 1.85
C ALA A 49 15.84 5.29 0.97
N GLY A 50 16.05 5.76 -0.26
CA GLY A 50 14.97 6.04 -1.21
C GLY A 50 14.14 4.81 -1.58
N ARG A 51 14.74 3.61 -1.60
CA ARG A 51 13.99 2.35 -1.77
C ARG A 51 13.15 1.98 -0.55
N ALA A 52 13.65 2.21 0.66
CA ALA A 52 12.89 1.96 1.88
C ALA A 52 11.65 2.88 2.01
N PHE A 53 11.70 4.09 1.44
CA PHE A 53 10.53 4.99 1.37
C PHE A 53 9.62 4.75 0.15
N ALA A 54 10.00 3.84 -0.76
CA ALA A 54 9.18 3.44 -1.91
C ALA A 54 8.38 2.17 -1.65
N GLU A 55 8.59 1.51 -0.50
CA GLU A 55 7.77 0.40 -0.04
C GLU A 55 6.45 0.98 0.49
N THR A 56 5.49 1.13 -0.40
CA THR A 56 4.12 1.47 -0.03
C THR A 56 3.49 0.28 0.69
N ASP A 57 2.64 0.53 1.69
CA ASP A 57 1.74 -0.45 2.35
C ASP A 57 0.77 -1.19 1.39
N ALA A 58 1.01 -1.12 0.07
CA ALA A 58 0.10 -1.52 -0.98
C ALA A 58 0.12 -3.02 -1.29
N ASP A 59 1.23 -3.72 -1.01
CA ASP A 59 1.37 -5.14 -1.31
C ASP A 59 1.33 -5.97 -0.02
N ALA A 60 0.21 -6.66 0.20
CA ALA A 60 0.08 -7.60 1.31
C ALA A 60 1.20 -8.67 1.25
N PRO A 61 1.76 -9.10 2.40
CA PRO A 61 2.87 -10.06 2.43
C PRO A 61 2.56 -11.35 1.66
N ASN A 62 3.31 -11.73 0.63
CA ASN A 62 2.99 -12.84 -0.28
C ASN A 62 3.43 -14.24 0.21
N GLY A 63 3.70 -14.40 1.52
CA GLY A 63 4.14 -15.66 2.13
C GLY A 63 3.00 -16.53 2.63
N LYS A 64 3.34 -17.74 3.12
CA LYS A 64 2.39 -18.57 3.87
C LYS A 64 1.98 -17.83 5.15
N PRO A 65 0.69 -17.65 5.44
CA PRO A 65 0.25 -17.03 6.68
C PRO A 65 0.56 -17.92 7.89
N ASP A 66 0.89 -17.30 9.02
CA ASP A 66 1.12 -17.99 10.29
C ASP A 66 -0.17 -18.61 10.84
N ALA A 67 -1.31 -17.91 10.64
CA ALA A 67 -2.65 -18.40 10.96
C ALA A 67 -3.66 -17.93 9.90
N VAL A 68 -4.74 -18.72 9.72
CA VAL A 68 -5.84 -18.41 8.81
C VAL A 68 -7.15 -18.52 9.57
N ILE A 69 -8.01 -17.52 9.37
CA ILE A 69 -9.39 -17.51 9.85
C ILE A 69 -10.30 -17.46 8.63
N ASP A 70 -11.10 -18.51 8.43
CA ASP A 70 -11.98 -18.61 7.26
C ASP A 70 -13.34 -17.93 7.54
N LEU A 71 -13.55 -16.74 6.96
CA LEU A 71 -14.79 -15.97 7.10
C LEU A 71 -15.99 -16.54 6.33
N ALA A 72 -15.81 -17.63 5.55
CA ALA A 72 -16.88 -18.42 4.96
C ALA A 72 -17.35 -19.58 5.86
N THR A 73 -16.81 -19.69 7.07
CA THR A 73 -17.23 -20.67 8.09
C THR A 73 -17.90 -19.99 9.28
N LYS A 74 -18.73 -20.74 10.02
CA LYS A 74 -19.33 -20.24 11.26
C LYS A 74 -18.26 -20.03 12.32
N GLU A 75 -17.33 -20.98 12.44
CA GLU A 75 -16.24 -20.97 13.40
C GLU A 75 -15.33 -19.75 13.21
N GLY A 76 -14.96 -19.43 11.96
CA GLY A 76 -14.12 -18.28 11.66
C GLY A 76 -14.82 -16.94 11.92
N VAL A 77 -16.10 -16.83 11.55
CA VAL A 77 -16.91 -15.63 11.84
C VAL A 77 -17.11 -15.46 13.35
N ASP A 78 -17.42 -16.52 14.08
CA ASP A 78 -17.58 -16.49 15.54
C ASP A 78 -16.28 -16.08 16.23
N LEU A 79 -15.13 -16.59 15.78
CA LEU A 79 -13.82 -16.27 16.32
C LEU A 79 -13.50 -14.77 16.23
N VAL A 80 -13.90 -14.10 15.15
CA VAL A 80 -13.76 -12.64 14.99
C VAL A 80 -14.96 -11.86 15.51
N LYS A 81 -15.92 -12.50 16.18
CA LYS A 81 -17.18 -11.89 16.67
C LYS A 81 -17.95 -11.19 15.56
N GLY A 82 -17.90 -11.74 14.35
CA GLY A 82 -18.46 -11.14 13.15
C GLY A 82 -19.91 -11.53 12.87
N GLN A 83 -20.48 -10.84 11.89
CA GLN A 83 -21.75 -11.19 11.26
C GLN A 83 -21.75 -10.58 9.86
N TRP A 84 -21.83 -11.44 8.83
CA TRP A 84 -22.05 -10.95 7.47
C TRP A 84 -23.44 -10.37 7.31
N ARG A 85 -23.50 -9.23 6.63
CA ARG A 85 -24.71 -8.54 6.22
C ARG A 85 -24.70 -8.27 4.73
N TYR A 86 -25.88 -8.30 4.14
CA TYR A 86 -26.08 -8.16 2.71
C TYR A 86 -27.12 -7.10 2.40
N SER A 87 -26.87 -6.31 1.36
CA SER A 87 -27.87 -5.46 0.73
C SER A 87 -27.63 -5.35 -0.77
N ASP A 88 -28.70 -5.44 -1.54
CA ASP A 88 -28.67 -5.00 -2.93
C ASP A 88 -28.43 -3.49 -3.02
N THR A 89 -27.78 -3.08 -4.09
CA THR A 89 -27.67 -1.69 -4.51
C THR A 89 -28.66 -1.43 -5.64
N LYS A 90 -29.29 -0.26 -5.62
CA LYS A 90 -30.20 0.21 -6.67
C LYS A 90 -29.55 1.33 -7.43
N ILE A 91 -29.60 1.26 -8.76
CA ILE A 91 -29.32 2.40 -9.62
C ILE A 91 -30.53 3.32 -9.61
N ILE A 92 -30.30 4.59 -9.32
CA ILE A 92 -31.33 5.62 -9.23
C ILE A 92 -30.97 6.76 -10.19
N GLN A 93 -31.99 7.42 -10.71
CA GLN A 93 -31.80 8.60 -11.54
C GLN A 93 -31.74 9.84 -10.65
N VAL A 94 -30.77 10.71 -10.87
CA VAL A 94 -30.54 11.92 -10.06
C VAL A 94 -30.26 13.14 -10.94
N ASP A 95 -30.50 14.32 -10.39
CA ASP A 95 -30.07 15.59 -10.99
C ASP A 95 -28.54 15.75 -10.88
N PHE A 96 -27.92 16.25 -11.94
CA PHE A 96 -26.51 16.59 -11.97
C PHE A 96 -26.23 17.75 -12.94
N LYS A 97 -24.95 18.08 -13.15
CA LYS A 97 -24.52 19.13 -14.06
C LYS A 97 -23.60 18.58 -15.13
N ALA A 98 -23.82 19.00 -16.38
CA ALA A 98 -22.88 18.74 -17.46
C ALA A 98 -21.52 19.40 -17.19
N ALA A 99 -20.49 18.96 -17.92
CA ALA A 99 -19.17 19.58 -17.85
C ALA A 99 -19.22 21.06 -18.29
N GLY A 100 -18.67 21.96 -17.47
CA GLY A 100 -18.43 23.35 -17.81
C GLY A 100 -17.16 23.56 -18.63
N LEU A 101 -16.82 24.81 -18.93
CA LEU A 101 -15.59 25.16 -19.66
C LEU A 101 -14.32 24.79 -18.88
N ASP A 102 -14.41 24.74 -17.55
CA ASP A 102 -13.38 24.28 -16.62
C ASP A 102 -13.30 22.75 -16.50
N LYS A 103 -14.14 22.02 -17.25
CA LYS A 103 -14.31 20.56 -17.21
C LYS A 103 -14.82 20.02 -15.87
N GLN A 104 -15.32 20.89 -14.99
CA GLN A 104 -15.98 20.51 -13.73
C GLN A 104 -17.49 20.39 -13.94
N PRO A 105 -18.26 19.77 -13.02
CA PRO A 105 -19.72 19.69 -13.11
C PRO A 105 -20.38 21.05 -12.80
N THR A 106 -20.13 22.06 -13.63
CA THR A 106 -20.58 23.46 -13.48
C THR A 106 -21.47 23.93 -14.64
N GLY A 107 -21.67 23.09 -15.66
CA GLY A 107 -22.48 23.39 -16.83
C GLY A 107 -23.99 23.29 -16.61
N LYS A 108 -24.74 23.13 -17.72
CA LYS A 108 -26.20 23.05 -17.70
C LYS A 108 -26.71 21.85 -16.87
N PRO A 109 -27.88 21.95 -16.22
CA PRO A 109 -28.52 20.81 -15.55
C PRO A 109 -28.76 19.64 -16.51
N ILE A 110 -28.55 18.42 -16.02
CA ILE A 110 -28.81 17.15 -16.72
C ILE A 110 -29.33 16.12 -15.74
N MET A 111 -29.91 15.04 -16.26
CA MET A 111 -30.16 13.82 -15.49
C MET A 111 -29.01 12.82 -15.68
N THR A 112 -28.63 12.14 -14.61
CA THR A 112 -27.65 11.04 -14.61
C THR A 112 -28.09 9.92 -13.69
N TYR A 113 -27.22 8.93 -13.47
CA TYR A 113 -27.43 7.85 -12.52
C TYR A 113 -26.47 7.96 -11.34
N ASP A 114 -26.98 7.62 -10.17
CA ASP A 114 -26.23 7.32 -8.94
C ASP A 114 -26.71 5.95 -8.43
N PHE A 115 -26.20 5.52 -7.29
CA PHE A 115 -26.59 4.29 -6.66
C PHE A 115 -26.88 4.46 -5.17
N THR A 116 -27.65 3.54 -4.61
CA THR A 116 -27.97 3.54 -3.18
C THR A 116 -28.06 2.09 -2.66
N PRO A 117 -27.56 1.78 -1.46
CA PRO A 117 -26.93 2.70 -0.50
C PRO A 117 -25.46 3.01 -0.82
N HIS A 118 -24.99 4.18 -0.36
CA HIS A 118 -23.56 4.49 -0.25
C HIS A 118 -23.03 3.99 1.10
N ALA A 119 -22.77 2.69 1.20
CA ALA A 119 -22.41 2.04 2.46
C ALA A 119 -20.89 1.97 2.74
N GLY A 120 -20.11 2.80 2.04
CA GLY A 120 -18.67 2.87 2.23
C GLY A 120 -18.25 3.44 3.59
N SER A 121 -19.05 4.32 4.20
CA SER A 121 -18.70 5.01 5.46
C SER A 121 -18.65 4.07 6.67
N ALA A 122 -17.73 4.32 7.61
CA ALA A 122 -17.58 3.54 8.85
C ALA A 122 -18.81 3.63 9.77
N ASP A 123 -19.53 4.75 9.73
CA ASP A 123 -20.72 5.00 10.55
C ASP A 123 -22.04 4.62 9.85
N PHE A 124 -21.96 3.94 8.70
CA PHE A 124 -23.15 3.52 7.98
C PHE A 124 -24.01 2.53 8.82
N ASP A 125 -25.29 2.84 8.98
CA ASP A 125 -26.25 1.98 9.69
C ASP A 125 -26.76 0.84 8.78
N ASP A 126 -26.17 -0.33 8.95
CA ASP A 126 -26.56 -1.57 8.29
C ASP A 126 -27.50 -2.45 9.15
N SER A 127 -28.04 -1.93 10.25
CA SER A 127 -28.80 -2.73 11.21
C SER A 127 -29.99 -3.46 10.58
N LYS A 128 -30.58 -2.85 9.53
CA LYS A 128 -31.72 -3.35 8.76
C LYS A 128 -31.35 -4.29 7.61
N TRP A 129 -30.06 -4.45 7.32
CA TRP A 129 -29.61 -5.35 6.26
C TRP A 129 -29.82 -6.81 6.62
N GLU A 130 -29.98 -7.65 5.60
CA GLU A 130 -30.11 -9.09 5.76
C GLU A 130 -28.85 -9.63 6.43
N LYS A 131 -29.00 -10.40 7.50
CA LYS A 131 -27.90 -11.19 8.07
C LYS A 131 -27.81 -12.48 7.30
N ILE A 132 -26.65 -12.75 6.70
CA ILE A 132 -26.44 -13.96 5.91
C ILE A 132 -25.56 -14.96 6.65
N ASP A 133 -25.80 -16.24 6.41
CA ASP A 133 -24.98 -17.33 6.94
C ASP A 133 -23.62 -17.35 6.20
N PRO A 134 -22.47 -17.37 6.90
CA PRO A 134 -21.15 -17.40 6.27
C PRO A 134 -20.99 -18.57 5.29
N THR A 135 -21.66 -19.70 5.52
CA THR A 135 -21.55 -20.89 4.64
C THR A 135 -22.35 -20.75 3.34
N THR A 136 -22.88 -19.57 3.06
CA THR A 136 -23.68 -19.29 1.86
C THR A 136 -23.12 -18.11 1.06
N LEU A 137 -21.89 -17.66 1.32
CA LEU A 137 -21.28 -16.53 0.60
C LEU A 137 -21.17 -16.77 -0.91
N ASP A 138 -21.10 -18.03 -1.35
CA ASP A 138 -21.10 -18.46 -2.74
C ASP A 138 -22.50 -18.49 -3.39
N ALA A 139 -23.56 -18.30 -2.60
CA ALA A 139 -24.92 -18.30 -3.13
C ALA A 139 -25.17 -17.10 -4.05
N ARG A 140 -25.83 -17.37 -5.18
CA ARG A 140 -26.24 -16.34 -6.14
C ARG A 140 -27.38 -15.49 -5.54
N ARG A 141 -27.07 -14.24 -5.17
CA ARG A 141 -28.05 -13.28 -4.63
C ARG A 141 -28.53 -12.24 -5.65
N SER A 142 -27.69 -11.92 -6.62
CA SER A 142 -28.01 -10.94 -7.64
C SER A 142 -28.88 -11.50 -8.78
N THR A 143 -29.70 -10.63 -9.37
CA THR A 143 -30.50 -10.86 -10.57
C THR A 143 -29.66 -10.96 -11.86
N GLY A 144 -28.36 -10.63 -11.81
CA GLY A 144 -27.45 -10.56 -12.94
C GLY A 144 -27.56 -9.26 -13.74
N ARG A 145 -26.87 -9.19 -14.90
CA ARG A 145 -26.74 -7.97 -15.74
C ARG A 145 -26.02 -6.86 -14.98
N LEU A 146 -26.57 -5.65 -14.95
CA LEU A 146 -26.06 -4.55 -14.15
C LEU A 146 -26.65 -4.68 -12.74
N CYS A 147 -25.83 -5.17 -11.84
CA CYS A 147 -26.19 -5.38 -10.45
C CYS A 147 -24.99 -5.02 -9.60
N PHE A 148 -25.27 -4.38 -8.47
CA PHE A 148 -24.27 -4.13 -7.46
C PHE A 148 -24.85 -4.54 -6.12
N ASN A 149 -24.00 -4.98 -5.22
CA ASN A 149 -24.41 -5.41 -3.90
C ASN A 149 -23.31 -5.11 -2.89
N TRP A 150 -23.72 -5.03 -1.63
CA TRP A 150 -22.83 -4.86 -0.51
C TRP A 150 -22.82 -6.12 0.34
N TYR A 151 -21.62 -6.57 0.67
CA TYR A 151 -21.34 -7.48 1.77
C TYR A 151 -20.62 -6.69 2.85
N ARG A 152 -21.09 -6.77 4.10
CA ARG A 152 -20.54 -6.02 5.22
C ARG A 152 -20.31 -6.94 6.42
N ILE A 153 -19.15 -6.82 7.06
CA ILE A 153 -18.84 -7.53 8.30
C ILE A 153 -18.01 -6.65 9.22
N ASN A 154 -18.36 -6.64 10.51
CA ASN A 154 -17.50 -6.09 11.55
C ASN A 154 -16.67 -7.23 12.11
N VAL A 155 -15.35 -7.06 12.21
CA VAL A 155 -14.43 -8.07 12.71
C VAL A 155 -13.65 -7.54 13.91
N THR A 156 -13.46 -8.37 14.91
CA THR A 156 -12.51 -8.12 16.00
C THR A 156 -11.34 -9.08 15.81
N ILE A 157 -10.13 -8.55 15.63
CA ILE A 157 -8.93 -9.39 15.58
C ILE A 157 -8.78 -10.10 16.93
N PRO A 158 -8.82 -11.46 16.97
CA PRO A 158 -8.72 -12.20 18.22
C PRO A 158 -7.29 -12.13 18.76
N SER A 159 -7.09 -12.46 20.04
CA SER A 159 -5.74 -12.53 20.62
C SER A 159 -4.91 -13.69 20.04
N GLY A 160 -5.56 -14.71 19.49
CA GLY A 160 -4.90 -15.87 18.91
C GLY A 160 -5.76 -16.62 17.89
N ALA A 161 -5.12 -17.40 17.02
CA ALA A 161 -5.76 -18.32 16.08
C ALA A 161 -4.87 -19.54 15.82
N ASN A 162 -5.42 -20.77 15.84
CA ASN A 162 -4.70 -22.03 15.57
C ASN A 162 -3.35 -22.13 16.33
N ASP A 163 -3.37 -21.88 17.64
CA ASP A 163 -2.21 -21.87 18.55
C ASP A 163 -1.16 -20.75 18.32
N VAL A 164 -1.45 -19.79 17.44
CA VAL A 164 -0.60 -18.62 17.20
C VAL A 164 -1.15 -17.40 17.96
N GLU A 165 -0.29 -16.74 18.75
CA GLU A 165 -0.60 -15.42 19.33
C GLU A 165 -0.53 -14.35 18.24
N LEU A 166 -1.56 -13.53 18.09
CA LEU A 166 -1.68 -12.54 17.01
C LEU A 166 -1.20 -11.14 17.41
N ALA A 167 -0.64 -10.97 18.60
CA ALA A 167 -0.12 -9.69 19.07
C ALA A 167 0.99 -9.19 18.13
N GLY A 168 0.77 -8.02 17.52
CA GLY A 168 1.72 -7.41 16.57
C GLY A 168 1.76 -8.05 15.18
N ALA A 169 0.90 -9.03 14.90
CA ALA A 169 0.80 -9.64 13.56
C ALA A 169 0.19 -8.66 12.55
N THR A 170 0.52 -8.81 11.26
CA THR A 170 -0.18 -8.13 10.16
C THR A 170 -1.41 -8.93 9.77
N ALA A 171 -2.59 -8.33 9.84
CA ALA A 171 -3.85 -8.91 9.42
C ALA A 171 -4.10 -8.57 7.95
N VAL A 172 -4.32 -9.61 7.13
CA VAL A 172 -4.61 -9.49 5.71
C VAL A 172 -5.98 -10.09 5.45
N PHE A 173 -6.88 -9.32 4.87
CA PHE A 173 -8.11 -9.84 4.27
C PHE A 173 -7.78 -10.37 2.87
N GLU A 174 -8.24 -11.59 2.59
CA GLU A 174 -8.10 -12.22 1.29
C GLU A 174 -9.48 -12.65 0.75
N THR A 175 -9.73 -12.38 -0.53
CA THR A 175 -10.95 -12.77 -1.24
C THR A 175 -10.67 -13.01 -2.72
N SER A 176 -11.59 -13.65 -3.44
CA SER A 176 -11.54 -13.80 -4.89
C SER A 176 -12.89 -13.38 -5.45
N ILE A 177 -12.91 -12.26 -6.17
CA ILE A 177 -14.14 -11.65 -6.69
C ILE A 177 -13.89 -11.23 -8.13
N ASP A 178 -14.85 -11.57 -8.99
CA ASP A 178 -14.82 -11.28 -10.42
C ASP A 178 -15.46 -9.91 -10.75
N ASP A 179 -15.25 -9.47 -11.98
CA ASP A 179 -15.69 -8.18 -12.53
C ASP A 179 -15.08 -6.97 -11.80
N TYR A 180 -15.89 -6.19 -11.09
CA TYR A 180 -15.44 -5.02 -10.36
C TYR A 180 -15.93 -5.13 -8.92
N ALA A 181 -15.02 -4.95 -7.97
CA ALA A 181 -15.37 -4.80 -6.59
C ALA A 181 -14.41 -3.84 -5.88
N GLU A 182 -14.93 -3.21 -4.84
CA GLU A 182 -14.18 -2.34 -3.94
C GLU A 182 -14.22 -2.92 -2.53
N ILE A 183 -13.07 -2.91 -1.86
CA ILE A 183 -12.91 -3.30 -0.46
C ILE A 183 -12.59 -2.05 0.36
N TRP A 184 -13.49 -1.74 1.28
CA TRP A 184 -13.41 -0.63 2.21
C TRP A 184 -13.12 -1.17 3.61
N VAL A 185 -12.19 -0.53 4.31
CA VAL A 185 -11.81 -0.86 5.69
C VAL A 185 -11.99 0.39 6.53
N ASP A 186 -12.85 0.32 7.55
CA ASP A 186 -13.15 1.44 8.45
C ASP A 186 -13.49 2.75 7.74
N GLY A 187 -14.33 2.69 6.71
CA GLY A 187 -14.74 3.88 5.97
C GLY A 187 -13.79 4.31 4.85
N GLU A 188 -12.64 3.63 4.71
CA GLU A 188 -11.59 4.05 3.80
C GLU A 188 -11.25 3.01 2.74
N MET A 189 -10.91 3.50 1.56
CA MET A 189 -10.39 2.69 0.47
C MET A 189 -8.90 2.97 0.35
N SER A 190 -8.05 2.01 0.72
CA SER A 190 -6.60 2.17 0.65
C SER A 190 -6.15 2.23 -0.81
N ARG A 191 -5.40 3.28 -1.17
CA ARG A 191 -4.97 3.57 -2.53
C ARG A 191 -3.50 3.94 -2.56
N ALA A 192 -2.75 3.29 -3.44
CA ALA A 192 -1.38 3.63 -3.79
C ALA A 192 -1.24 3.79 -5.31
N LEU A 193 -0.26 4.59 -5.72
CA LEU A 193 0.03 4.78 -7.14
C LEU A 193 0.49 3.45 -7.78
N GLY A 194 -0.17 3.04 -8.85
CA GLY A 194 0.17 1.80 -9.57
C GLY A 194 -0.35 0.52 -8.90
N GLN A 195 -1.17 0.64 -7.85
CA GLN A 195 -1.76 -0.51 -7.15
C GLN A 195 -2.61 -1.38 -8.10
N SER A 196 -2.45 -2.69 -7.97
CA SER A 196 -3.28 -3.71 -8.60
C SER A 196 -3.67 -4.74 -7.56
N GLY A 197 -4.96 -4.83 -7.23
CA GLY A 197 -5.42 -5.53 -6.03
C GLY A 197 -5.58 -4.58 -4.84
N GLY A 198 -5.47 -5.11 -3.61
CA GLY A 198 -5.78 -4.35 -2.41
C GLY A 198 -7.26 -3.99 -2.37
N SER A 199 -7.57 -2.70 -2.24
CA SER A 199 -8.95 -2.21 -2.17
C SER A 199 -9.75 -2.24 -3.48
N VAL A 200 -9.14 -2.58 -4.62
CA VAL A 200 -9.86 -2.78 -5.89
C VAL A 200 -9.48 -4.16 -6.44
N VAL A 201 -10.46 -4.90 -6.97
CA VAL A 201 -10.22 -6.26 -7.48
C VAL A 201 -9.12 -6.32 -8.55
N LYS A 202 -8.28 -7.35 -8.45
CA LYS A 202 -7.06 -7.53 -9.25
C LYS A 202 -7.35 -8.12 -10.64
N GLY A 203 -8.49 -8.77 -10.81
CA GLY A 203 -8.95 -9.36 -12.06
C GLY A 203 -9.56 -10.74 -11.86
N TRP A 204 -9.87 -11.39 -12.98
CA TRP A 204 -10.62 -12.65 -13.03
C TRP A 204 -9.98 -13.77 -12.21
N ASN A 205 -10.69 -14.25 -11.18
CA ASN A 205 -10.33 -15.30 -10.25
C ASN A 205 -8.92 -15.12 -9.63
N ALA A 206 -8.49 -13.87 -9.50
CA ALA A 206 -7.23 -13.51 -8.88
C ALA A 206 -7.44 -13.27 -7.38
N PRO A 207 -6.59 -13.84 -6.50
CA PRO A 207 -6.63 -13.49 -5.08
C PRO A 207 -6.39 -12.00 -4.86
N ASN A 208 -7.34 -11.37 -4.18
CA ASN A 208 -7.31 -9.99 -3.72
C ASN A 208 -6.94 -9.96 -2.25
N ARG A 209 -5.83 -9.28 -1.95
CA ARG A 209 -5.25 -9.26 -0.61
C ARG A 209 -5.09 -7.82 -0.16
N LEU A 210 -5.58 -7.49 1.03
CA LEU A 210 -5.56 -6.15 1.61
C LEU A 210 -5.15 -6.23 3.08
N ILE A 211 -4.14 -5.45 3.48
CA ILE A 211 -3.81 -5.29 4.90
C ILE A 211 -4.96 -4.51 5.55
N ILE A 212 -5.56 -5.07 6.60
CA ILE A 212 -6.73 -4.49 7.28
C ILE A 212 -6.43 -3.91 8.65
N ASN A 213 -5.36 -4.36 9.31
CA ASN A 213 -4.96 -3.77 10.57
C ASN A 213 -4.01 -2.59 10.36
N ARG A 214 -4.28 -1.47 11.04
CA ARG A 214 -3.33 -0.38 11.17
C ARG A 214 -2.54 -0.56 12.47
N PRO A 215 -1.27 -0.11 12.57
CA PRO A 215 -0.45 -0.31 13.77
C PRO A 215 -0.96 0.43 15.04
N ALA A 216 -2.14 1.01 15.02
CA ALA A 216 -2.91 1.30 16.23
C ALA A 216 -3.93 0.20 16.42
N LEU A 217 -3.66 -0.74 17.34
CA LEU A 217 -4.63 -1.69 17.88
C LEU A 217 -5.90 -0.92 18.31
N LYS A 218 -6.89 -0.84 17.42
CA LYS A 218 -8.26 -0.48 17.76
C LYS A 218 -9.05 -1.77 17.76
N SER A 219 -9.80 -1.98 18.83
CA SER A 219 -10.75 -3.07 18.92
C SER A 219 -11.92 -2.78 17.97
N ALA A 220 -12.13 -3.68 17.01
CA ALA A 220 -13.12 -3.67 15.93
C ALA A 220 -12.67 -2.91 14.66
N ASP A 221 -12.34 -3.68 13.63
CA ASP A 221 -12.16 -3.21 12.26
C ASP A 221 -13.42 -3.61 11.46
N GLN A 222 -13.91 -2.72 10.59
CA GLN A 222 -15.06 -3.00 9.74
C GLN A 222 -14.60 -3.21 8.30
N LEU A 223 -15.03 -4.32 7.70
CA LEU A 223 -14.72 -4.66 6.32
C LEU A 223 -16.01 -4.62 5.50
N HIS A 224 -16.04 -3.75 4.49
CA HIS A 224 -17.14 -3.68 3.54
C HIS A 224 -16.62 -4.02 2.15
N LEU A 225 -17.38 -4.84 1.45
CA LEU A 225 -17.10 -5.26 0.10
C LEU A 225 -18.29 -4.87 -0.79
N HIS A 226 -18.00 -4.21 -1.90
CA HIS A 226 -18.99 -3.83 -2.90
C HIS A 226 -18.63 -4.46 -4.22
N ALA A 227 -19.50 -5.30 -4.79
CA ALA A 227 -19.33 -5.94 -6.11
C ALA A 227 -20.50 -5.57 -7.03
#